data_AF-A0A7V8BF68-F1
#
_entry.id   AF-A0A7V8BF68-F1
#
_cell.length_a   1.000
_cell.length_b   1.000
_cell.length_c   1.000
_cell.angle_alpha   90.00
_cell.angle_beta   90.00
_cell.angle_gamma   90.00
#
_symmetry.space_group_name_H-M   'P 1'
#
loop_
_entity.id
_entity.type
_entity.pdbx_description
1 polymer ?
#
loop_
_entity_poly.entity_id
_entity_poly.type
_entity_poly.pdbx_seq_one_letter_code
_entity_poly.pdbx_strand_id
1 'polypeptide(L)' 'MYESEHTRFMRELFAKKPELAAEQQRGRAIWWDRPAQSPEDRRRAAEAQVRQKAYPYQV' A
#
# COMPACT_ATOMS: atom_id res chain seq x y z
N MET A 1 15.49 -12.13 -25.06
CA MET A 1 14.61 -11.26 -24.24
C MET A 1 15.45 -10.71 -23.11
N TYR A 2 15.46 -9.39 -22.90
CA TYR A 2 16.19 -8.79 -21.78
C TYR A 2 15.38 -8.92 -20.48
N GLU A 3 16.05 -9.33 -19.40
CA GLU A 3 15.52 -9.33 -18.05
C GLU A 3 16.32 -8.31 -17.23
N SER A 4 15.65 -7.48 -16.44
CA SER A 4 16.33 -6.50 -15.60
C SER A 4 17.09 -7.21 -14.47
N GLU A 5 18.20 -6.62 -14.03
CA GLU A 5 18.99 -7.12 -12.89
C GLU A 5 18.13 -7.27 -11.63
N HIS A 6 17.16 -6.37 -11.43
CA HIS A 6 16.21 -6.43 -10.32
C HIS A 6 15.32 -7.68 -10.36
N THR A 7 14.79 -8.03 -11.54
CA THR A 7 13.95 -9.21 -11.68
C THR A 7 14.75 -10.48 -11.43
N ARG A 8 15.99 -10.55 -11.94
CA ARG A 8 16.89 -11.68 -11.68
C ARG A 8 17.21 -11.82 -10.19
N PHE A 9 17.56 -10.72 -9.53
CA PHE A 9 17.82 -10.69 -8.09
C PHE A 9 16.62 -11.20 -7.27
N MET A 10 15.41 -10.72 -7.58
CA MET A 10 14.21 -11.14 -6.85
C MET A 10 13.93 -12.63 -7.03
N ARG A 11 14.13 -13.17 -8.25
CA ARG A 11 13.99 -14.61 -8.51
C ARG A 11 14.97 -15.45 -7.71
N GLU A 12 16.25 -15.05 -7.70
CA GLU A 12 17.28 -15.73 -6.91
C GLU A 12 16.99 -15.67 -5.41
N LEU A 13 16.52 -14.52 -4.91
CA LEU A 13 16.16 -14.33 -3.51
C LEU A 13 15.03 -15.28 -3.09
N PHE A 14 13.95 -15.34 -3.86
CA PHE A 14 12.82 -16.23 -3.54
C PHE A 14 13.16 -17.71 -3.71
N ALA A 15 14.07 -18.07 -4.63
CA ALA A 15 14.56 -19.44 -4.76
C ALA A 15 15.39 -19.87 -3.55
N LYS A 16 16.25 -18.97 -3.02
CA LYS A 16 17.08 -19.23 -1.84
C LYS A 16 16.28 -19.23 -0.53
N LYS A 17 15.18 -18.47 -0.47
CA LYS A 17 14.39 -18.24 0.75
C LYS A 17 12.88 -18.36 0.49
N PRO A 18 12.35 -19.58 0.35
CA PRO A 18 10.93 -19.81 0.09
C PRO A 18 10.02 -19.30 1.22
N GLU A 19 10.52 -19.19 2.45
CA GLU A 19 9.80 -18.66 3.62
C GLU A 19 9.35 -17.20 3.44
N LEU A 20 10.08 -16.42 2.63
CA LEU A 20 9.78 -15.02 2.37
C LEU A 20 8.44 -14.84 1.63
N ALA A 21 7.96 -15.84 0.89
CA ALA A 21 6.66 -15.76 0.23
C ALA A 21 5.52 -15.65 1.25
N ALA A 22 5.59 -16.43 2.33
CA ALA A 22 4.62 -16.39 3.42
C ALA A 22 4.72 -15.07 4.21
N GLU A 23 5.94 -14.59 4.46
CA GLU A 23 6.17 -13.27 5.06
C GLU A 23 5.67 -12.12 4.21
N GLN A 24 5.88 -12.18 2.89
CA GLN A 24 5.38 -11.18 1.97
C GLN A 24 3.85 -11.14 1.99
N GLN A 25 3.19 -12.30 2.04
CA GLN A 25 1.74 -12.36 2.17
C GLN A 25 1.24 -11.79 3.49
N ARG A 26 1.90 -12.14 4.60
CA ARG A 26 1.60 -11.57 5.93
C ARG A 26 1.80 -10.06 5.94
N GLY A 27 2.93 -9.58 5.44
CA GLY A 27 3.28 -8.16 5.35
C GLY A 27 2.29 -7.37 4.49
N ARG A 28 1.80 -7.94 3.39
CA ARG A 28 0.72 -7.35 2.60
C ARG A 28 -0.58 -7.27 3.39
N ALA A 29 -0.94 -8.31 4.16
CA ALA A 29 -2.18 -8.35 4.93
C ALA A 29 -2.23 -7.31 6.06
N ILE A 30 -1.10 -6.96 6.68
CA ILE A 30 -1.01 -5.99 7.81
C ILE A 30 -1.78 -4.69 7.53
N TRP A 31 -1.69 -4.18 6.29
CA TRP A 31 -2.28 -2.89 5.95
C TRP A 31 -3.76 -2.98 5.55
N TRP A 32 -4.26 -4.20 5.30
CA TRP A 32 -5.66 -4.45 4.93
C TRP A 32 -6.55 -4.77 6.12
N ASP A 33 -6.00 -5.05 7.31
CA ASP A 33 -6.76 -5.24 8.56
C ASP A 33 -7.37 -3.94 9.14
N ARG A 34 -7.54 -2.90 8.32
CA ARG A 34 -8.20 -1.67 8.77
C ARG A 34 -9.70 -1.95 8.92
N PRO A 35 -10.28 -1.83 10.13
CA PRO A 35 -11.71 -2.01 10.33
C PRO A 35 -12.48 -0.95 9.52
N ALA A 36 -13.70 -1.30 9.12
CA ALA A 36 -14.61 -0.34 8.53
C ALA A 36 -14.80 0.84 9.50
N GLN A 37 -14.69 2.07 8.98
CA GLN A 37 -14.97 3.27 9.78
C GLN A 37 -16.38 3.21 10.35
N SER A 38 -16.54 3.60 11.61
CA SER A 38 -17.86 3.72 12.22
C SER A 38 -18.70 4.80 11.49
N PRO A 39 -20.04 4.75 11.56
CA PRO A 39 -20.88 5.81 11.01
C PRO A 39 -20.52 7.19 11.53
N GLU A 40 -20.11 7.30 12.80
CA GLU A 40 -19.69 8.54 13.43
C GLU A 40 -18.35 9.06 12.89
N ASP A 41 -17.38 8.17 12.69
CA ASP A 41 -16.08 8.54 12.09
C ASP A 41 -16.25 9.06 10.67
N ARG A 42 -17.11 8.41 9.89
CA ARG A 42 -17.45 8.87 8.53
C ARG A 42 -18.09 10.24 8.56
N ARG A 43 -19.02 10.48 9.49
CA ARG A 43 -19.67 11.77 9.65
C ARG A 43 -18.66 12.87 10.02
N ARG A 44 -17.79 12.62 11.01
CA ARG A 44 -16.74 13.56 11.40
C ARG A 44 -15.76 13.86 10.26
N ALA A 45 -15.38 12.85 9.48
CA ALA A 45 -14.52 13.03 8.31
C ALA A 45 -15.18 13.90 7.22
N ALA A 46 -16.49 13.71 6.98
CA ALA A 46 -17.25 14.53 6.05
C ALA A 46 -17.39 15.98 6.55
N GLU A 47 -17.64 16.18 7.84
CA GLU A 47 -17.72 17.51 8.47
C GLU A 47 -16.36 18.25 8.45
N ALA A 48 -15.26 17.52 8.59
CA ALA A 48 -13.89 18.08 8.56
C ALA A 48 -13.35 18.35 7.13
N GLN A 49 -14.10 18.01 6.08
CA GLN A 49 -13.60 18.10 4.71
C GLN A 49 -13.49 19.57 4.25
N VAL A 50 -12.26 20.00 3.93
CA VAL A 50 -11.99 21.34 3.37
C VAL A 50 -11.82 21.24 1.86
N ARG A 51 -12.46 22.13 1.10
CA ARG A 51 -12.30 22.21 -0.36
C ARG A 51 -10.87 22.64 -0.70
N GLN A 52 -10.15 21.79 -1.42
CA GLN A 52 -8.83 22.09 -1.96
C GLN A 52 -8.96 22.84 -3.30
N LYS A 53 -8.03 23.75 -3.58
CA LYS A 53 -7.93 24.42 -4.89
C LYS A 53 -7.59 23.38 -5.98
N ALA A 54 -8.06 23.60 -7.20
CA ALA A 54 -7.75 22.74 -8.36
C ALA A 54 -6.23 22.62 -8.61
N TYR A 55 -5.50 23.70 -8.30
CA TYR A 55 -4.05 23.74 -8.36
C TYR A 55 -3.50 24.27 -7.03
N PRO A 56 -3.11 23.37 -6.10
CA PRO A 56 -2.63 23.74 -4.76
C PRO A 56 -1.39 24.64 -4.76
N TYR A 57 -0.62 24.63 -5.86
CA TYR A 57 0.65 25.33 -6.02
C TYR A 57 0.62 26.44 -7.10
N GLN A 58 -0.55 26.80 -7.62
CA GLN A 58 -0.64 27.98 -8.49
C GLN A 58 -0.60 29.25 -7.64
N VAL A 59 0.38 30.10 -7.97
CA VAL A 59 0.54 31.49 -7.51
C VAL A 59 -0.42 32.43 -8.22
#